data_AF-A0A1H0YVT3-F1
#
_entry.id   AF-A0A1H0YVT3-F1
#
_cell.length_a   1.000
_cell.length_b   1.000
_cell.length_c   1.000
_cell.angle_alpha   90.00
_cell.angle_beta   90.00
_cell.angle_gamma   90.00
#
_symmetry.space_group_name_H-M   'P 1'
#
loop_
_entity.id
_entity.type
_entity.pdbx_description
1 polymer ?
#
loop_
_entity_poly.entity_id
_entity_poly.type
_entity_poly.pdbx_seq_one_letter_code
_entity_poly.pdbx_strand_id
1 'polypeptide(L)'
;MELHEHEDGSNDVLIIGAGSQPIATGVALIDDPKGLKIRCRIRNRDLKYKPEEVIRQMTLNYLIDDLGYGADQISVEVPVQMGSTVHDKPADIVVYSESNKTDALIIVECKQPTRKDGIEQLKSYMNPTGALFGHWSNGIDEKFLLRSGANDFSRPIWRLPRAGETLEDIDEPLTRKSLEPVRDLYSVFRDMEQEILAHQSVETFNEIFKIVFAKLYDERVNLPNDDAVAQFCIGLQEPVSQAVTRVGSLFDKAKAKWKDVYGAGETLSLTDRNLAYCIQTLQQYHLMKSGDVLGVAFELMVNQEMKGEMGQYFTPRQVVQMMTDMINPSISETVLDPACGSGGFLIYPMRKVFEHINATWDDADDRAEQRKDYAQENLIGMDNDQRLVRVAKAYMIMENDGRGGIASVDSLDYAAWPSTLKSRIAGRQLSGSDLAPNALVKGTRRLPSDGVDVVLTNPPFAGAIKSATTLRQYDLAVVEGRASLKPQIVRANLFIERCLDVLKPGGRMGIVLPQGIFNNITDQDLRNFVDKRARILAVVGLHPYTFKPFTLAKTSVLFVKKWGVDEQPLDDYPIFTAVSMRPGKTKLGRPAFLEDGVTLDCDMDEIASEFRKFADANSLGF
;
A
#
# COMPACT_ATOMS: atom_id res chain seq x y z
N MET A 1 13.91 19.01 -1.28
CA MET A 1 14.73 19.31 -2.46
C MET A 1 16.16 19.07 -2.05
N GLU A 2 16.86 18.26 -2.83
CA GLU A 2 18.29 17.98 -2.67
C GLU A 2 19.07 18.58 -3.83
N LEU A 3 20.31 18.96 -3.56
CA LEU A 3 21.26 19.48 -4.53
C LEU A 3 22.12 18.31 -4.99
N HIS A 4 22.22 18.12 -6.30
CA HIS A 4 23.12 17.13 -6.88
C HIS A 4 24.20 17.86 -7.69
N GLU A 5 25.43 17.39 -7.54
CA GLU A 5 26.60 17.91 -8.25
C GLU A 5 27.09 16.81 -9.20
N HIS A 6 27.14 17.12 -10.49
CA HIS A 6 27.59 16.21 -11.53
C HIS A 6 29.13 16.21 -11.63
N GLU A 7 29.69 15.14 -12.20
CA GLU A 7 31.16 15.03 -12.42
C GLU A 7 31.74 16.16 -13.28
N ASP A 8 30.90 16.84 -14.08
CA ASP A 8 31.29 17.99 -14.90
C ASP A 8 31.26 19.34 -14.14
N GLY A 9 30.92 19.33 -12.84
CA GLY A 9 30.83 20.50 -11.98
C GLY A 9 29.53 21.29 -12.14
N SER A 10 28.53 20.76 -12.86
CA SER A 10 27.19 21.33 -12.92
C SER A 10 26.35 20.89 -11.72
N ASN A 11 25.55 21.81 -11.19
CA ASN A 11 24.64 21.56 -10.07
C ASN A 11 23.20 21.53 -10.58
N ASP A 12 22.43 20.50 -10.22
CA ASP A 12 20.99 20.42 -10.45
C ASP A 12 20.20 20.20 -9.16
N VAL A 13 18.90 20.48 -9.22
CA VAL A 13 17.99 20.32 -8.08
C VAL A 13 17.13 19.10 -8.31
N LEU A 14 17.07 18.23 -7.31
CA LEU A 14 16.16 17.10 -7.24
C LEU A 14 15.03 17.41 -6.25
N ILE A 15 13.79 17.09 -6.64
CA ILE A 15 12.65 17.09 -5.72
C ILE A 15 12.47 15.67 -5.18
N ILE A 16 12.57 15.52 -3.85
CA ILE A 16 12.32 14.25 -3.16
C ILE A 16 10.99 14.36 -2.45
N GLY A 17 10.02 13.58 -2.93
CA GLY A 17 8.76 13.34 -2.22
C GLY A 17 8.92 12.26 -1.16
N ALA A 18 8.10 12.30 -0.10
CA ALA A 18 8.15 11.30 0.95
C ALA A 18 7.89 9.89 0.37
N GLY A 19 8.93 9.04 0.32
CA GLY A 19 8.83 7.67 -0.20
C GLY A 19 8.79 7.55 -1.72
N SER A 20 9.24 8.57 -2.47
CA SER A 20 9.27 8.57 -3.94
C SER A 20 10.71 8.68 -4.48
N GLN A 21 10.96 8.19 -5.71
CA GLN A 21 12.24 8.42 -6.38
C GLN A 21 12.47 9.92 -6.62
N PRO A 22 13.72 10.41 -6.52
CA PRO A 22 14.05 11.80 -6.81
C PRO A 22 13.62 12.24 -8.21
N ILE A 23 13.03 13.43 -8.32
CA ILE A 23 12.57 14.02 -9.59
C ILE A 23 13.61 15.04 -10.05
N ALA A 24 14.19 14.82 -11.23
CA ALA A 24 15.01 15.82 -11.88
C ALA A 24 14.15 17.03 -12.29
N THR A 25 14.51 18.21 -11.79
CA THR A 25 13.74 19.44 -12.09
C THR A 25 14.09 20.08 -13.43
N GLY A 26 15.21 19.67 -14.04
CA GLY A 26 15.76 20.33 -15.23
C GLY A 26 16.23 21.77 -14.97
N VAL A 27 16.32 22.20 -13.71
CA VAL A 27 16.76 23.54 -13.31
C VAL A 27 18.23 23.48 -12.89
N ALA A 28 19.08 24.11 -13.69
CA ALA A 28 20.51 24.26 -13.38
C ALA A 28 20.75 25.37 -12.35
N LEU A 29 21.69 25.12 -11.44
CA LEU A 29 22.15 26.10 -10.46
C LEU A 29 23.46 26.75 -10.87
N ILE A 30 23.57 28.03 -10.58
CA ILE A 30 24.76 28.83 -10.81
C ILE A 30 25.41 29.10 -9.46
N ASP A 31 26.65 28.67 -9.32
CA ASP A 31 27.47 29.03 -8.16
C ASP A 31 27.89 30.51 -8.25
N ASP A 32 27.48 31.29 -7.25
CA ASP A 32 27.85 32.68 -7.09
C ASP A 32 28.46 32.87 -5.70
N PRO A 33 29.50 33.72 -5.54
CA PRO A 33 30.14 33.97 -4.24
C PRO A 33 29.18 34.41 -3.12
N LYS A 34 27.97 34.88 -3.44
CA LYS A 34 26.93 35.30 -2.49
C LYS A 34 25.85 34.24 -2.25
N GLY A 35 26.04 33.02 -2.76
CA GLY A 35 25.16 31.86 -2.65
C GLY A 35 24.50 31.49 -3.97
N LEU A 36 23.97 30.27 -4.04
CA LEU A 36 23.37 29.66 -5.25
C LEU A 36 22.31 30.56 -5.91
N LYS A 37 22.35 30.61 -7.24
CA LYS A 37 21.39 31.34 -8.07
C LYS A 37 20.75 30.44 -9.13
N ILE A 38 19.58 30.87 -9.61
CA ILE A 38 18.82 30.25 -10.69
C ILE A 38 18.62 31.28 -11.80
N ARG A 39 18.88 30.89 -13.06
CA ARG A 39 18.59 31.75 -14.22
C ARG A 39 17.09 31.79 -14.47
N CYS A 40 16.47 32.96 -14.33
CA CYS A 40 15.07 33.13 -14.71
C CYS A 40 14.94 33.32 -16.21
N ARG A 41 14.28 32.38 -16.91
CA ARG A 41 14.19 32.36 -18.38
C ARG A 41 13.42 33.55 -18.95
N ILE A 42 12.36 33.98 -18.26
CA ILE A 42 11.52 35.12 -18.69
C ILE A 42 12.15 36.47 -18.35
N ARG A 43 12.73 36.62 -17.15
CA ARG A 43 13.34 37.89 -16.71
C ARG A 43 14.77 38.09 -17.23
N ASN A 44 15.36 37.04 -17.81
CA ASN A 44 16.73 36.97 -18.31
C ASN A 44 17.78 37.48 -17.30
N ARG A 45 17.60 37.13 -16.02
CA ARG A 45 18.49 37.50 -14.91
C ARG A 45 18.62 36.38 -13.90
N ASP A 46 19.69 36.41 -13.12
CA ASP A 46 19.95 35.41 -12.09
C ASP A 46 19.26 35.80 -10.78
N LEU A 47 18.44 34.90 -10.26
CA LEU A 47 17.69 35.08 -9.02
C LEU A 47 18.29 34.23 -7.92
N LYS A 48 18.15 34.68 -6.67
CA LYS A 48 18.58 33.90 -5.51
C LYS A 48 17.82 32.57 -5.45
N TYR A 49 18.52 31.47 -5.18
CA TYR A 49 17.92 30.17 -4.97
C TYR A 49 16.82 30.21 -3.89
N LYS A 50 15.64 29.72 -4.25
CA LYS A 50 14.50 29.45 -3.38
C LYS A 50 13.77 28.22 -3.90
N PRO A 51 13.24 27.32 -3.03
CA PRO A 51 12.48 26.17 -3.49
C PRO A 51 11.29 26.51 -4.41
N GLU A 52 10.55 27.57 -4.08
CA GLU A 52 9.43 28.03 -4.92
C GLU A 52 9.89 28.52 -6.30
N GLU A 53 11.10 29.09 -6.40
CA GLU A 53 11.68 29.52 -7.67
C GLU A 53 12.07 28.32 -8.55
N VAL A 54 12.52 27.21 -7.95
CA VAL A 54 12.80 25.97 -8.69
C VAL A 54 11.52 25.44 -9.34
N ILE A 55 10.42 25.35 -8.58
CA ILE A 55 9.11 24.92 -9.10
C ILE A 55 8.67 25.86 -10.23
N ARG A 56 8.79 27.19 -10.02
CA ARG A 56 8.43 28.19 -11.03
C ARG A 56 9.23 28.03 -12.33
N GLN A 57 10.55 27.83 -12.25
CA GLN A 57 11.37 27.62 -13.45
C GLN A 57 11.07 26.28 -14.13
N MET A 58 10.81 25.23 -13.35
CA MET A 58 10.36 23.93 -13.89
C MET A 58 9.04 24.08 -14.64
N THR A 59 8.06 24.82 -14.11
CA THR A 59 6.80 25.09 -14.82
C THR A 59 7.00 25.97 -16.04
N LEU A 60 7.91 26.95 -16.02
CA LEU A 60 8.23 27.74 -17.20
C LEU A 60 8.85 26.89 -18.32
N ASN A 61 9.71 25.92 -17.99
CA ASN A 61 10.24 24.98 -18.97
C ASN A 61 9.12 24.15 -19.59
N TYR A 62 8.21 23.60 -18.78
CA TYR A 62 7.04 22.88 -19.27
C TYR A 62 6.18 23.73 -20.24
N LEU A 63 5.88 24.98 -19.87
CA LEU A 63 5.08 25.88 -20.71
C LEU A 63 5.76 26.22 -22.05
N ILE A 64 7.08 26.41 -22.05
CA ILE A 64 7.81 26.86 -23.25
C ILE A 64 8.25 25.68 -24.11
N ASP A 65 8.87 24.67 -23.52
CA ASP A 65 9.52 23.57 -24.24
C ASP A 65 8.51 22.49 -24.63
N ASP A 66 7.56 22.17 -23.74
CA ASP A 66 6.61 21.06 -23.96
C ASP A 66 5.28 21.54 -24.56
N LEU A 67 4.79 22.72 -24.14
CA LEU A 67 3.55 23.31 -24.66
C LEU A 67 3.77 24.34 -25.78
N GLY A 68 5.00 24.79 -26.01
CA GLY A 68 5.35 25.65 -27.15
C GLY A 68 4.95 27.13 -27.01
N TYR A 69 4.65 27.63 -25.81
CA TYR A 69 4.33 29.05 -25.62
C TYR A 69 5.58 29.94 -25.75
N GLY A 70 5.45 31.05 -26.47
CA GLY A 70 6.52 32.03 -26.62
C GLY A 70 6.85 32.72 -25.29
N ALA A 71 8.14 32.97 -25.02
CA ALA A 71 8.56 33.69 -23.82
C ALA A 71 7.98 35.13 -23.75
N ASP A 72 7.68 35.72 -24.91
CA ASP A 72 6.99 37.00 -25.07
C ASP A 72 5.50 36.92 -24.72
N GLN A 73 4.89 35.74 -24.70
CA GLN A 73 3.50 35.50 -24.26
C GLN A 73 3.41 35.22 -22.75
N ILE A 74 4.52 35.22 -22.01
CA ILE A 74 4.54 34.83 -20.59
C ILE A 74 5.00 36.02 -19.72
N SER A 75 4.36 36.19 -18.57
CA SER A 75 4.79 37.12 -17.51
C SER A 75 4.85 36.40 -16.16
N VAL A 76 5.70 36.89 -15.27
CA VAL A 76 5.93 36.30 -13.93
C VAL A 76 5.73 37.34 -12.82
N GLU A 77 5.14 36.91 -11.71
CA GLU A 77 4.70 37.75 -10.57
C GLU A 77 3.77 38.91 -11.04
N VAL A 78 2.65 38.55 -11.66
CA VAL A 78 1.68 39.50 -12.20
C VAL A 78 0.66 39.90 -11.13
N PRO A 79 0.49 41.20 -10.81
CA PRO A 79 -0.52 41.65 -9.87
C PRO A 79 -1.93 41.42 -10.45
N VAL A 80 -2.81 40.80 -9.68
CA VAL A 80 -4.20 40.52 -10.09
C VAL A 80 -5.14 41.52 -9.43
N GLN A 81 -5.94 42.22 -10.24
CA GLN A 81 -6.90 43.21 -9.77
C GLN A 81 -8.26 42.56 -9.48
N MET A 82 -8.79 42.73 -8.26
CA MET A 82 -10.12 42.31 -7.85
C MET A 82 -11.00 43.52 -7.55
N GLY A 83 -11.82 43.92 -8.53
CA GLY A 83 -12.63 45.14 -8.41
C GLY A 83 -11.75 46.39 -8.28
N SER A 84 -11.90 47.14 -7.17
CA SER A 84 -11.12 48.35 -6.89
C SER A 84 -9.82 48.09 -6.11
N THR A 85 -9.56 46.86 -5.69
CA THR A 85 -8.40 46.47 -4.86
C THR A 85 -7.50 45.49 -5.62
N VAL A 86 -6.18 45.71 -5.55
CA VAL A 86 -5.20 44.75 -6.07
C VAL A 86 -4.95 43.70 -5.00
N HIS A 87 -4.91 42.43 -5.38
CA HIS A 87 -4.63 41.33 -4.47
C HIS A 87 -3.21 41.49 -3.86
N ASP A 88 -3.05 41.22 -2.57
CA ASP A 88 -1.77 41.43 -1.85
C ASP A 88 -0.61 40.57 -2.38
N LYS A 89 -0.94 39.46 -3.04
CA LYS A 89 0.02 38.53 -3.66
C LYS A 89 -0.21 38.43 -5.16
N PRO A 90 0.82 38.65 -5.99
CA PRO A 90 0.73 38.47 -7.43
C PRO A 90 0.61 36.99 -7.80
N ALA A 91 0.02 36.70 -8.96
CA ALA A 91 0.04 35.37 -9.57
C ALA A 91 1.46 35.04 -10.04
N ASP A 92 1.90 33.79 -9.84
CA ASP A 92 3.29 33.40 -10.12
C ASP A 92 3.63 33.47 -11.61
N ILE A 93 2.78 32.92 -12.46
CA ILE A 93 2.95 32.95 -13.93
C ILE A 93 1.59 33.22 -14.58
N VAL A 94 1.59 34.08 -15.60
CA VAL A 94 0.44 34.30 -16.48
C VAL A 94 0.89 34.10 -17.92
N VAL A 95 0.19 33.22 -18.64
CA VAL A 95 0.34 33.02 -20.08
C VAL A 95 -0.80 33.73 -20.78
N TYR A 96 -0.48 34.52 -21.79
CA TYR A 96 -1.44 35.29 -22.58
C TYR A 96 -1.70 34.61 -23.92
N SER A 97 -2.89 34.82 -24.48
CA SER A 97 -3.24 34.29 -25.81
C SER A 97 -2.32 34.83 -26.91
N GLU A 98 -1.94 36.11 -26.80
CA GLU A 98 -1.11 36.83 -27.77
C GLU A 98 0.06 37.56 -27.08
N SER A 99 1.09 37.89 -27.86
CA SER A 99 2.28 38.62 -27.40
C SER A 99 1.99 40.06 -26.90
N ASN A 100 0.80 40.60 -27.19
CA ASN A 100 0.36 41.91 -26.69
C ASN A 100 -0.04 41.91 -25.19
N LYS A 101 -0.13 40.73 -24.58
CA LYS A 101 -0.40 40.51 -23.14
C LYS A 101 -1.70 41.13 -22.63
N THR A 102 -2.76 41.16 -23.44
CA THR A 102 -4.06 41.71 -23.05
C THR A 102 -4.95 40.67 -22.38
N ASP A 103 -5.01 39.46 -22.95
CA ASP A 103 -5.96 38.43 -22.53
C ASP A 103 -5.21 37.26 -21.90
N ALA A 104 -5.40 37.10 -20.58
CA ALA A 104 -4.82 35.98 -19.84
C ALA A 104 -5.51 34.68 -20.25
N LEU A 105 -4.73 33.72 -20.75
CA LEU A 105 -5.20 32.39 -21.13
C LEU A 105 -5.03 31.38 -20.01
N ILE A 106 -3.83 31.34 -19.41
CA ILE A 106 -3.45 30.39 -18.35
C ILE A 106 -2.92 31.16 -17.14
N ILE A 107 -3.38 30.81 -15.95
CA ILE A 107 -2.80 31.26 -14.68
C ILE A 107 -2.15 30.09 -13.98
N VAL A 108 -0.92 30.28 -13.52
CA VAL A 108 -0.19 29.27 -12.75
C VAL A 108 0.08 29.78 -11.34
N GLU A 109 -0.14 28.91 -10.36
CA GLU A 109 0.27 29.11 -8.97
C GLU A 109 1.25 28.01 -8.54
N CYS A 110 2.45 28.42 -8.09
CA CYS A 110 3.52 27.56 -7.64
C CYS A 110 3.63 27.62 -6.11
N LYS A 111 3.42 26.51 -5.39
CA LYS A 111 3.41 26.52 -3.90
C LYS A 111 4.25 25.43 -3.25
N GLN A 112 4.57 25.67 -1.98
CA GLN A 112 4.95 24.64 -0.99
C GLN A 112 3.78 23.65 -0.71
N PRO A 113 4.05 22.44 -0.21
CA PRO A 113 3.13 21.30 -0.23
C PRO A 113 1.98 21.33 0.80
N THR A 114 1.03 22.26 0.64
CA THR A 114 -0.30 22.20 1.29
C THR A 114 -1.40 22.49 0.27
N ARG A 115 -2.13 21.43 -0.11
CA ARG A 115 -2.95 21.29 -1.32
C ARG A 115 -4.24 22.11 -1.39
N LYS A 116 -4.84 22.52 -0.26
CA LYS A 116 -6.16 23.19 -0.23
C LYS A 116 -6.11 24.70 -0.47
N ASP A 117 -5.16 25.41 0.14
CA ASP A 117 -5.13 26.87 0.05
C ASP A 117 -4.72 27.38 -1.35
N GLY A 118 -3.88 26.62 -2.06
CA GLY A 118 -3.36 27.01 -3.38
C GLY A 118 -4.39 26.94 -4.51
N ILE A 119 -5.31 25.96 -4.48
CA ILE A 119 -6.35 25.81 -5.52
C ILE A 119 -7.41 26.92 -5.39
N GLU A 120 -7.83 27.23 -4.17
CA GLU A 120 -8.77 28.34 -3.95
C GLU A 120 -8.14 29.68 -4.32
N GLN A 121 -6.84 29.87 -4.03
CA GLN A 121 -6.10 31.03 -4.49
C GLN A 121 -6.04 31.09 -6.03
N LEU A 122 -5.78 29.98 -6.71
CA LEU A 122 -5.80 29.91 -8.17
C LEU A 122 -7.18 30.28 -8.75
N LYS A 123 -8.27 29.72 -8.21
CA LYS A 123 -9.65 30.08 -8.61
C LYS A 123 -9.92 31.57 -8.40
N SER A 124 -9.39 32.14 -7.31
CA SER A 124 -9.51 33.57 -7.01
C SER A 124 -8.83 34.44 -8.07
N TYR A 125 -7.76 33.95 -8.71
CA TYR A 125 -7.08 34.66 -9.79
C TYR A 125 -7.76 34.48 -11.15
N MET A 126 -8.30 33.30 -11.43
CA MET A 126 -8.93 33.00 -12.72
C MET A 126 -10.23 33.78 -12.95
N ASN A 127 -11.03 33.99 -11.90
CA ASN A 127 -12.34 34.65 -12.05
C ASN A 127 -12.24 36.13 -12.49
N PRO A 128 -11.40 37.00 -11.86
CA PRO A 128 -11.28 38.41 -12.23
C PRO A 128 -10.58 38.62 -13.57
N THR A 129 -9.60 37.77 -13.88
CA THR A 129 -8.79 37.87 -15.11
C THR A 129 -9.50 37.29 -16.33
N GLY A 130 -10.53 36.47 -16.12
CA GLY A 130 -11.22 35.75 -17.20
C GLY A 130 -10.42 34.57 -17.75
N ALA A 131 -9.28 34.22 -17.15
CA ALA A 131 -8.42 33.14 -17.63
C ALA A 131 -9.18 31.82 -17.71
N LEU A 132 -9.05 31.17 -18.87
CA LEU A 132 -9.78 29.95 -19.18
C LEU A 132 -9.16 28.75 -18.46
N PHE A 133 -7.83 28.70 -18.37
CA PHE A 133 -7.10 27.59 -17.79
C PHE A 133 -6.32 27.99 -16.54
N GLY A 134 -6.25 27.07 -15.58
CA GLY A 134 -5.50 27.21 -14.35
C GLY A 134 -4.58 26.02 -14.15
N HIS A 135 -3.37 26.27 -13.65
CA HIS A 135 -2.41 25.24 -13.29
C HIS A 135 -1.89 25.50 -11.88
N TRP A 136 -1.98 24.49 -11.03
CA TRP A 136 -1.35 24.51 -9.72
C TRP A 136 -0.28 23.45 -9.67
N SER A 137 0.90 23.77 -9.16
CA SER A 137 1.98 22.80 -8.97
C SER A 137 2.79 23.07 -7.70
N ASN A 138 3.21 21.99 -7.04
CA ASN A 138 4.23 22.03 -5.99
C ASN A 138 5.52 21.30 -6.39
N GLY A 139 5.65 20.93 -7.67
CA GLY A 139 6.76 20.17 -8.23
C GLY A 139 6.73 18.65 -7.99
N ILE A 140 5.82 18.16 -7.14
CA ILE A 140 5.55 16.72 -6.95
C ILE A 140 4.20 16.34 -7.54
N ASP A 141 3.19 17.14 -7.22
CA ASP A 141 1.82 17.04 -7.68
C ASP A 141 1.46 18.27 -8.50
N GLU A 142 0.53 18.08 -9.43
CA GLU A 142 -0.08 19.16 -10.18
C GLU A 142 -1.59 18.99 -10.35
N LYS A 143 -2.26 20.09 -10.67
CA LYS A 143 -3.68 20.11 -10.96
C LYS A 143 -4.01 21.14 -12.03
N PHE A 144 -4.84 20.73 -12.98
CA PHE A 144 -5.36 21.60 -14.02
C PHE A 144 -6.83 21.94 -13.75
N LEU A 145 -7.22 23.18 -14.03
CA LEU A 145 -8.59 23.69 -13.88
C LEU A 145 -9.05 24.33 -15.19
N LEU A 146 -10.29 24.06 -15.57
CA LEU A 146 -10.97 24.76 -16.67
C LEU A 146 -12.10 25.62 -16.11
N ARG A 147 -12.10 26.91 -16.43
CA ARG A 147 -13.19 27.83 -16.08
C ARG A 147 -14.28 27.78 -17.16
N SER A 148 -15.38 27.11 -16.86
CA SER A 148 -16.53 26.99 -17.78
C SER A 148 -17.57 28.12 -17.59
N GLY A 149 -17.43 28.91 -16.53
CA GLY A 149 -18.32 30.00 -16.16
C GLY A 149 -17.83 30.75 -14.93
N ALA A 150 -18.63 31.70 -14.41
CA ALA A 150 -18.29 32.41 -13.18
C ALA A 150 -18.31 31.42 -11.99
N ASN A 151 -17.15 31.21 -11.35
CA ASN A 151 -16.95 30.19 -10.31
C ASN A 151 -17.29 28.75 -10.74
N ASP A 152 -17.39 28.45 -12.03
CA ASP A 152 -17.65 27.10 -12.53
C ASP A 152 -16.36 26.45 -13.03
N PHE A 153 -15.88 25.48 -12.26
CA PHE A 153 -14.70 24.66 -12.54
C PHE A 153 -15.05 23.16 -12.54
N SER A 154 -16.30 22.83 -12.86
CA SER A 154 -16.81 21.46 -12.77
C SER A 154 -16.31 20.53 -13.87
N ARG A 155 -15.86 21.09 -15.00
CA ARG A 155 -15.36 20.34 -16.15
C ARG A 155 -13.90 19.94 -15.95
N PRO A 156 -13.58 18.64 -15.99
CA PRO A 156 -12.21 18.19 -15.80
C PRO A 156 -11.38 18.41 -17.06
N ILE A 157 -10.11 18.75 -16.86
CA ILE A 157 -9.07 18.70 -17.89
C ILE A 157 -7.87 17.95 -17.31
N TRP A 158 -7.18 17.17 -18.14
CA TRP A 158 -6.01 16.36 -17.73
C TRP A 158 -4.70 16.92 -18.26
N ARG A 159 -4.74 17.92 -19.14
CA ARG A 159 -3.58 18.68 -19.59
C ARG A 159 -3.96 20.11 -19.92
N LEU A 160 -2.96 20.98 -19.99
CA LEU A 160 -3.10 22.31 -20.59
C LEU A 160 -3.11 22.20 -22.13
N PRO A 161 -3.72 23.18 -22.83
CA PRO A 161 -3.54 23.30 -24.26
C PRO A 161 -2.08 23.58 -24.61
N ARG A 162 -1.63 23.07 -25.75
CA ARG A 162 -0.42 23.56 -26.42
C ARG A 162 -0.72 24.90 -27.10
N ALA A 163 0.33 25.65 -27.42
CA ALA A 163 0.19 26.87 -28.19
C ALA A 163 -0.53 26.61 -29.53
N GLY A 164 -1.68 27.26 -29.71
CA GLY A 164 -2.53 27.10 -30.90
C GLY A 164 -3.62 26.04 -30.82
N GLU A 165 -3.66 25.21 -29.76
CA GLU A 165 -4.75 24.26 -29.53
C GLU A 165 -6.00 24.94 -28.96
N THR A 166 -7.16 24.45 -29.37
CA THR A 166 -8.48 24.88 -28.89
C THR A 166 -8.98 23.94 -27.79
N LEU A 167 -10.11 24.28 -27.17
CA LEU A 167 -10.74 23.43 -26.16
C LEU A 167 -11.14 22.05 -26.72
N GLU A 168 -11.49 21.97 -28.01
CA GLU A 168 -11.87 20.73 -28.68
C GLU A 168 -10.66 19.81 -28.87
N ASP A 169 -9.48 20.39 -29.10
CA ASP A 169 -8.22 19.64 -29.23
C ASP A 169 -7.74 19.07 -27.89
N ILE A 170 -8.25 19.57 -26.77
CA ILE A 170 -7.94 19.06 -25.42
C ILE A 170 -8.85 17.90 -25.04
N ASP A 171 -10.03 17.73 -25.68
CA ASP A 171 -10.99 16.64 -25.41
C ASP A 171 -10.54 15.29 -26.03
N GLU A 172 -9.23 15.04 -26.02
CA GLU A 172 -8.64 13.77 -26.44
C GLU A 172 -8.98 12.66 -25.45
N PRO A 173 -9.35 11.46 -25.89
CA PRO A 173 -9.66 10.38 -24.97
C PRO A 173 -8.44 10.04 -24.10
N LEU A 174 -8.66 9.89 -22.79
CA LEU A 174 -7.64 9.35 -21.88
C LEU A 174 -7.30 7.92 -22.32
N THR A 175 -6.06 7.72 -22.74
CA THR A 175 -5.53 6.42 -23.17
C THR A 175 -4.68 5.79 -22.07
N ARG A 176 -4.41 4.49 -22.18
CA ARG A 176 -3.48 3.81 -21.25
C ARG A 176 -2.12 4.49 -21.18
N LYS A 177 -1.61 5.00 -22.31
CA LYS A 177 -0.34 5.71 -22.41
C LYS A 177 -0.32 7.03 -21.66
N SER A 178 -1.46 7.74 -21.61
CA SER A 178 -1.57 9.03 -20.91
C SER A 178 -1.76 8.90 -19.40
N LEU A 179 -1.93 7.69 -18.86
CA LEU A 179 -2.11 7.50 -17.41
C LEU A 179 -0.77 7.49 -16.67
N GLU A 180 -0.71 8.20 -15.55
CA GLU A 180 0.53 8.36 -14.77
C GLU A 180 0.51 7.56 -13.47
N PRO A 181 1.63 6.91 -13.06
CA PRO A 181 1.72 6.29 -11.75
C PRO A 181 1.48 7.31 -10.62
N VAL A 182 0.61 6.98 -9.66
CA VAL A 182 0.38 7.82 -8.49
C VAL A 182 1.52 7.65 -7.49
N ARG A 183 2.02 8.77 -6.94
CA ARG A 183 3.12 8.78 -5.96
C ARG A 183 2.64 8.87 -4.52
N ASP A 184 1.57 9.63 -4.26
CA ASP A 184 0.94 9.75 -2.95
C ASP A 184 -0.58 9.51 -3.03
N LEU A 185 -0.96 8.24 -3.15
CA LEU A 185 -2.37 7.86 -3.22
C LEU A 185 -3.09 8.04 -1.88
N TYR A 186 -2.36 7.99 -0.76
CA TYR A 186 -2.95 8.17 0.55
C TYR A 186 -3.53 9.58 0.71
N SER A 187 -2.77 10.62 0.32
CA SER A 187 -3.28 12.00 0.32
C SER A 187 -4.46 12.17 -0.63
N VAL A 188 -4.43 11.52 -1.79
CA VAL A 188 -5.56 11.50 -2.74
C VAL A 188 -6.82 10.90 -2.08
N PHE A 189 -6.71 9.75 -1.42
CA PHE A 189 -7.85 9.14 -0.72
C PHE A 189 -8.36 9.99 0.43
N ARG A 190 -7.48 10.67 1.18
CA ARG A 190 -7.89 11.59 2.25
C ARG A 190 -8.67 12.79 1.73
N ASP A 191 -8.32 13.31 0.56
CA ASP A 191 -9.07 14.42 -0.04
C ASP A 191 -10.44 13.96 -0.52
N MET A 192 -10.52 12.78 -1.15
CA MET A 192 -11.79 12.15 -1.51
C MET A 192 -12.67 11.93 -0.28
N GLU A 193 -12.12 11.41 0.81
CA GLU A 193 -12.83 11.19 2.06
C GLU A 193 -13.40 12.50 2.61
N GLN A 194 -12.60 13.57 2.68
CA GLN A 194 -13.05 14.87 3.16
C GLN A 194 -14.16 15.47 2.30
N GLU A 195 -14.07 15.34 0.97
CA GLU A 195 -15.11 15.83 0.06
C GLU A 195 -16.41 15.04 0.23
N ILE A 196 -16.34 13.71 0.37
CA ILE A 196 -17.53 12.89 0.60
C ILE A 196 -18.19 13.28 1.92
N LEU A 197 -17.42 13.38 3.01
CA LEU A 197 -17.93 13.73 4.34
C LEU A 197 -18.52 15.15 4.42
N ALA A 198 -18.07 16.08 3.57
CA ALA A 198 -18.61 17.43 3.51
C ALA A 198 -20.06 17.47 2.99
N HIS A 199 -20.49 16.45 2.25
CA HIS A 199 -21.76 16.45 1.53
C HIS A 199 -22.65 15.23 1.81
N GLN A 200 -22.10 14.16 2.40
CA GLN A 200 -22.81 12.91 2.60
C GLN A 200 -22.25 12.12 3.80
N SER A 201 -23.14 11.50 4.58
CA SER A 201 -22.76 10.58 5.67
C SER A 201 -22.83 9.13 5.19
N VAL A 202 -21.69 8.55 4.82
CA VAL A 202 -21.53 7.15 4.41
C VAL A 202 -20.23 6.56 4.97
N GLU A 203 -20.09 5.25 4.91
CA GLU A 203 -18.79 4.58 5.13
C GLU A 203 -17.84 4.91 3.97
N THR A 204 -17.11 6.03 4.10
CA THR A 204 -16.24 6.59 3.08
C THR A 204 -15.19 5.60 2.59
N PHE A 205 -14.56 4.85 3.50
CA PHE A 205 -13.60 3.82 3.14
C PHE A 205 -14.18 2.79 2.18
N ASN A 206 -15.36 2.23 2.50
CA ASN A 206 -15.99 1.21 1.66
C ASN A 206 -16.36 1.77 0.28
N GLU A 207 -16.86 3.00 0.21
CA GLU A 207 -17.21 3.65 -1.07
C GLU A 207 -15.99 3.99 -1.93
N ILE A 208 -14.93 4.56 -1.34
CA ILE A 208 -13.66 4.80 -2.03
C ILE A 208 -13.08 3.48 -2.55
N PHE A 209 -13.15 2.42 -1.74
CA PHE A 209 -12.68 1.08 -2.11
C PHE A 209 -13.42 0.55 -3.35
N LYS A 210 -14.76 0.66 -3.39
CA LYS A 210 -15.57 0.26 -4.56
C LYS A 210 -15.18 1.02 -5.83
N ILE A 211 -14.91 2.32 -5.71
CA ILE A 211 -14.47 3.15 -6.84
C ILE A 211 -13.11 2.71 -7.35
N VAL A 212 -12.16 2.45 -6.45
CA VAL A 212 -10.83 1.95 -6.83
C VAL A 212 -10.94 0.61 -7.55
N PHE A 213 -11.83 -0.28 -7.10
CA PHE A 213 -12.09 -1.55 -7.77
C PHE A 213 -12.65 -1.39 -9.19
N ALA A 214 -13.56 -0.43 -9.39
CA ALA A 214 -14.05 -0.12 -10.73
C ALA A 214 -12.91 0.34 -11.65
N LYS A 215 -11.99 1.16 -11.14
CA LYS A 215 -10.81 1.62 -11.88
C LYS A 215 -9.81 0.49 -12.18
N LEU A 216 -9.51 -0.35 -11.19
CA LEU A 216 -8.63 -1.52 -11.39
C LEU A 216 -9.19 -2.48 -12.43
N TYR A 217 -10.52 -2.65 -12.47
CA TYR A 217 -11.17 -3.44 -13.50
C TYR A 217 -10.98 -2.81 -14.89
N ASP A 218 -11.18 -1.50 -15.01
CA ASP A 218 -10.98 -0.77 -16.26
C ASP A 218 -9.55 -0.92 -16.79
N GLU A 219 -8.55 -0.63 -15.94
CA GLU A 219 -7.12 -0.73 -16.30
C GLU A 219 -6.70 -2.15 -16.69
N ARG A 220 -7.34 -3.17 -16.14
CA ARG A 220 -6.99 -4.57 -16.38
C ARG A 220 -7.71 -5.20 -17.57
N VAL A 221 -8.94 -4.77 -17.86
CA VAL A 221 -9.80 -5.41 -18.86
C VAL A 221 -9.96 -4.55 -20.12
N ASN A 222 -10.12 -3.24 -19.96
CA ASN A 222 -10.43 -2.34 -21.06
C ASN A 222 -9.21 -1.63 -21.63
N LEU A 223 -8.05 -1.71 -20.97
CA LEU A 223 -6.79 -1.09 -21.40
C LEU A 223 -5.72 -2.12 -21.83
N PRO A 224 -5.93 -2.90 -22.91
CA PRO A 224 -4.95 -3.93 -23.33
C PRO A 224 -3.68 -3.38 -23.98
N ASN A 225 -3.72 -2.18 -24.56
CA ASN A 225 -2.60 -1.56 -25.27
C ASN A 225 -2.54 -0.05 -24.97
N ASP A 226 -1.47 0.60 -25.40
CA ASP A 226 -1.15 1.99 -25.09
C ASP A 226 -2.21 2.98 -25.60
N ASP A 227 -2.86 2.68 -26.73
CA ASP A 227 -3.87 3.54 -27.36
C ASP A 227 -5.30 3.24 -26.89
N ALA A 228 -5.48 2.22 -26.04
CA ALA A 228 -6.79 1.86 -25.52
C ALA A 228 -7.36 2.99 -24.64
N VAL A 229 -8.65 3.29 -24.83
CA VAL A 229 -9.34 4.39 -24.15
C VAL A 229 -9.93 3.94 -22.82
N ALA A 230 -9.59 4.66 -21.75
CA ALA A 230 -10.09 4.40 -20.40
C ALA A 230 -11.60 4.62 -20.33
N GLN A 231 -12.31 3.65 -19.76
CA GLN A 231 -13.73 3.80 -19.45
C GLN A 231 -13.94 4.32 -18.03
N PHE A 232 -12.89 4.55 -17.24
CA PHE A 232 -12.93 5.23 -15.95
C PHE A 232 -12.47 6.69 -16.12
N CYS A 233 -13.34 7.53 -16.68
CA CYS A 233 -13.09 8.97 -16.85
C CYS A 233 -14.40 9.75 -16.85
N ILE A 234 -14.32 11.09 -16.84
CA ILE A 234 -15.39 11.98 -17.29
C ILE A 234 -14.85 12.77 -18.48
N GLY A 235 -15.51 12.65 -19.64
CA GLY A 235 -15.15 13.43 -20.83
C GLY A 235 -15.47 14.91 -20.66
N LEU A 236 -14.83 15.78 -21.45
CA LEU A 236 -14.95 17.24 -21.26
C LEU A 236 -16.37 17.75 -21.51
N GLN A 237 -17.04 17.18 -22.51
CA GLN A 237 -18.42 17.51 -22.89
C GLN A 237 -19.45 16.48 -22.40
N GLU A 238 -19.00 15.46 -21.65
CA GLU A 238 -19.87 14.37 -21.20
C GLU A 238 -20.74 14.82 -20.00
N PRO A 239 -22.06 14.58 -20.04
CA PRO A 239 -22.90 14.80 -18.86
C PRO A 239 -22.47 13.90 -17.70
N VAL A 240 -22.34 14.48 -16.50
CA VAL A 240 -21.91 13.77 -15.28
C VAL A 240 -22.71 12.49 -15.02
N SER A 241 -24.03 12.51 -15.25
CA SER A 241 -24.90 11.34 -15.06
C SER A 241 -24.55 10.16 -15.97
N GLN A 242 -24.06 10.42 -17.18
CA GLN A 242 -23.61 9.36 -18.11
C GLN A 242 -22.31 8.73 -17.61
N ALA A 243 -21.34 9.56 -17.19
CA ALA A 243 -20.07 9.07 -16.63
C ALA A 243 -20.28 8.25 -15.34
N VAL A 244 -21.15 8.73 -14.44
CA VAL A 244 -21.55 8.01 -13.22
C VAL A 244 -22.17 6.65 -13.55
N THR A 245 -23.06 6.59 -14.54
CA THR A 245 -23.69 5.33 -14.98
C THR A 245 -22.65 4.36 -15.55
N ARG A 246 -21.72 4.85 -16.38
CA ARG A 246 -20.62 4.05 -16.96
C ARG A 246 -19.72 3.48 -15.88
N VAL A 247 -19.28 4.29 -14.91
CA VAL A 247 -18.43 3.84 -13.79
C VAL A 247 -19.19 2.89 -12.86
N GLY A 248 -20.48 3.10 -12.63
CA GLY A 248 -21.34 2.13 -11.94
C GLY A 248 -21.37 0.78 -12.65
N SER A 249 -21.50 0.76 -13.98
CA SER A 249 -21.43 -0.48 -14.78
C SER A 249 -20.06 -1.15 -14.71
N LEU A 250 -18.95 -0.38 -14.67
CA LEU A 250 -17.62 -0.94 -14.44
C LEU A 250 -17.52 -1.63 -13.09
N PHE A 251 -18.08 -1.02 -12.03
CA PHE A 251 -18.13 -1.66 -10.72
C PHE A 251 -18.96 -2.96 -10.75
N ASP A 252 -20.11 -2.97 -11.43
CA ASP A 252 -20.92 -4.18 -11.58
C ASP A 252 -20.16 -5.31 -12.31
N LYS A 253 -19.42 -4.98 -13.36
CA LYS A 253 -18.54 -5.93 -14.05
C LYS A 253 -17.39 -6.41 -13.17
N ALA A 254 -16.81 -5.51 -12.36
CA ALA A 254 -15.78 -5.85 -11.38
C ALA A 254 -16.30 -6.85 -10.34
N LYS A 255 -17.50 -6.63 -9.78
CA LYS A 255 -18.17 -7.59 -8.88
C LYS A 255 -18.38 -8.94 -9.55
N ALA A 256 -18.80 -8.96 -10.81
CA ALA A 256 -19.03 -10.20 -11.54
C ALA A 256 -17.73 -11.00 -11.76
N LYS A 257 -16.59 -10.33 -11.94
CA LYS A 257 -15.26 -10.94 -12.08
C LYS A 257 -14.68 -11.39 -10.73
N TRP A 258 -14.89 -10.61 -9.67
CA TRP A 258 -14.32 -10.82 -8.33
C TRP A 258 -15.41 -11.05 -7.28
N LYS A 259 -16.21 -12.11 -7.50
CA LYS A 259 -17.40 -12.46 -6.70
C LYS A 259 -17.11 -12.75 -5.22
N ASP A 260 -15.86 -12.99 -4.88
CA ASP A 260 -15.39 -13.33 -3.54
C ASP A 260 -14.94 -12.10 -2.74
N VAL A 261 -14.94 -10.91 -3.34
CA VAL A 261 -14.65 -9.62 -2.69
C VAL A 261 -15.95 -8.90 -2.30
N TYR A 262 -16.89 -8.82 -3.24
CA TYR A 262 -18.17 -8.11 -3.08
C TYR A 262 -19.37 -9.01 -3.36
N GLY A 263 -20.43 -8.85 -2.58
CA GLY A 263 -21.70 -9.52 -2.83
C GLY A 263 -22.44 -8.94 -4.03
N ALA A 264 -23.32 -9.72 -4.65
CA ALA A 264 -24.08 -9.30 -5.84
C ALA A 264 -24.95 -8.05 -5.59
N GLY A 265 -25.47 -7.88 -4.36
CA GLY A 265 -26.33 -6.76 -3.97
C GLY A 265 -25.60 -5.47 -3.59
N GLU A 266 -24.27 -5.46 -3.52
CA GLU A 266 -23.53 -4.25 -3.15
C GLU A 266 -23.47 -3.25 -4.32
N THR A 267 -23.85 -2.00 -4.10
CA THR A 267 -23.78 -0.93 -5.09
C THR A 267 -22.97 0.25 -4.56
N LEU A 268 -22.60 1.16 -5.45
CA LEU A 268 -22.09 2.49 -5.07
C LEU A 268 -23.24 3.28 -4.47
N SER A 269 -23.03 3.80 -3.27
CA SER A 269 -24.02 4.55 -2.48
C SER A 269 -23.73 6.05 -2.45
N LEU A 270 -22.79 6.52 -3.28
CA LEU A 270 -22.45 7.93 -3.40
C LEU A 270 -23.44 8.69 -4.27
N THR A 271 -23.64 9.97 -3.96
CA THR A 271 -24.34 10.89 -4.87
C THR A 271 -23.56 11.08 -6.16
N ASP A 272 -24.25 11.39 -7.27
CA ASP A 272 -23.62 11.66 -8.58
C ASP A 272 -22.49 12.69 -8.48
N ARG A 273 -22.66 13.73 -7.65
CA ARG A 273 -21.65 14.76 -7.40
C ARG A 273 -20.39 14.18 -6.76
N ASN A 274 -20.53 13.42 -5.67
CA ASN A 274 -19.38 12.86 -4.96
C ASN A 274 -18.68 11.79 -5.81
N LEU A 275 -19.44 10.97 -6.52
CA LEU A 275 -18.88 9.99 -7.43
C LEU A 275 -18.13 10.65 -8.59
N ALA A 276 -18.69 11.73 -9.17
CA ALA A 276 -18.01 12.49 -10.20
C ALA A 276 -16.67 13.06 -9.73
N TYR A 277 -16.64 13.65 -8.53
CA TYR A 277 -15.39 14.14 -7.92
C TYR A 277 -14.36 13.02 -7.77
N CYS A 278 -14.78 11.85 -7.31
CA CYS A 278 -13.91 10.69 -7.16
C CYS A 278 -13.35 10.21 -8.51
N ILE A 279 -14.18 10.19 -9.56
CA ILE A 279 -13.74 9.83 -10.91
C ILE A 279 -12.72 10.85 -11.42
N GLN A 280 -13.02 12.15 -11.33
CA GLN A 280 -12.11 13.21 -11.75
C GLN A 280 -10.76 13.16 -11.03
N THR A 281 -10.78 12.82 -9.75
CA THR A 281 -9.58 12.73 -8.94
C THR A 281 -8.70 11.54 -9.31
N LEU A 282 -9.31 10.41 -9.69
CA LEU A 282 -8.59 9.16 -9.97
C LEU A 282 -8.33 8.92 -11.46
N GLN A 283 -9.02 9.57 -12.38
CA GLN A 283 -8.99 9.23 -13.81
C GLN A 283 -7.59 9.31 -14.43
N GLN A 284 -6.77 10.27 -14.02
CA GLN A 284 -5.41 10.47 -14.56
C GLN A 284 -4.38 9.41 -14.14
N TYR A 285 -4.65 8.67 -13.07
CA TYR A 285 -3.65 7.76 -12.50
C TYR A 285 -3.68 6.36 -13.12
N HIS A 286 -2.53 5.71 -13.19
CA HIS A 286 -2.38 4.30 -13.52
C HIS A 286 -2.12 3.49 -12.24
N LEU A 287 -3.19 3.03 -11.58
CA LEU A 287 -3.10 2.37 -10.28
C LEU A 287 -2.26 1.08 -10.34
N MET A 288 -2.37 0.29 -11.41
CA MET A 288 -1.60 -0.95 -11.56
C MET A 288 -0.08 -0.71 -11.75
N LYS A 289 0.33 0.45 -12.27
CA LYS A 289 1.76 0.82 -12.41
C LYS A 289 2.31 1.57 -11.19
N SER A 290 1.49 1.80 -10.17
CA SER A 290 1.87 2.61 -9.00
C SER A 290 2.60 1.80 -7.91
N GLY A 291 2.95 0.54 -8.21
CA GLY A 291 3.68 -0.34 -7.31
C GLY A 291 3.03 -0.43 -5.93
N ASP A 292 3.85 -0.26 -4.90
CA ASP A 292 3.44 -0.42 -3.51
C ASP A 292 2.63 0.75 -2.92
N VAL A 293 2.50 1.87 -3.63
CA VAL A 293 1.81 3.08 -3.14
C VAL A 293 0.35 2.79 -2.80
N LEU A 294 -0.29 1.94 -3.61
CA LEU A 294 -1.69 1.56 -3.45
C LEU A 294 -1.91 0.70 -2.19
N GLY A 295 -1.03 -0.28 -1.97
CA GLY A 295 -1.03 -1.09 -0.75
C GLY A 295 -0.80 -0.25 0.52
N VAL A 296 0.18 0.66 0.49
CA VAL A 296 0.42 1.61 1.61
C VAL A 296 -0.84 2.44 1.88
N ALA A 297 -1.46 2.99 0.84
CA ALA A 297 -2.61 3.86 0.99
C ALA A 297 -3.79 3.13 1.65
N PHE A 298 -4.07 1.88 1.28
CA PHE A 298 -5.10 1.08 1.93
C PHE A 298 -4.78 0.77 3.38
N GLU A 299 -3.56 0.34 3.69
CA GLU A 299 -3.14 0.08 5.07
C GLU A 299 -3.28 1.33 5.95
N LEU A 300 -2.90 2.49 5.43
CA LEU A 300 -3.01 3.76 6.15
C LEU A 300 -4.46 4.21 6.34
N MET A 301 -5.33 4.02 5.34
CA MET A 301 -6.76 4.32 5.48
C MET A 301 -7.42 3.45 6.54
N VAL A 302 -7.22 2.13 6.47
CA VAL A 302 -7.81 1.18 7.44
C VAL A 302 -7.31 1.49 8.85
N ASN A 303 -6.01 1.76 9.00
CA ASN A 303 -5.44 2.17 10.27
C ASN A 303 -6.12 3.40 10.89
N GLN A 304 -6.52 4.39 10.08
CA GLN A 304 -7.19 5.59 10.59
C GLN A 304 -8.56 5.28 11.17
N GLU A 305 -9.35 4.46 10.49
CA GLU A 305 -10.67 4.03 10.97
C GLU A 305 -10.56 3.14 12.22
N MET A 306 -9.52 2.31 12.30
CA MET A 306 -9.31 1.36 13.39
C MET A 306 -8.70 1.95 14.66
N LYS A 307 -8.40 3.27 14.72
CA LYS A 307 -7.78 3.96 15.87
C LYS A 307 -8.51 3.81 17.22
N GLY A 308 -9.66 3.13 17.28
CA GLY A 308 -10.41 2.81 18.50
C GLY A 308 -10.33 1.36 19.00
N GLU A 309 -9.83 0.40 18.21
CA GLU A 309 -9.85 -1.03 18.59
C GLU A 309 -8.49 -1.48 19.13
N MET A 310 -8.37 -1.52 20.46
CA MET A 310 -7.14 -1.85 21.20
C MET A 310 -6.54 -3.20 20.77
N GLY A 311 -5.47 -3.17 19.98
CA GLY A 311 -4.58 -4.32 19.74
C GLY A 311 -4.51 -4.86 18.31
N GLN A 312 -5.12 -4.21 17.32
CA GLN A 312 -4.96 -4.54 15.90
C GLN A 312 -3.98 -3.56 15.25
N TYR A 313 -2.81 -4.04 14.82
CA TYR A 313 -1.77 -3.21 14.22
C TYR A 313 -1.19 -3.92 13.01
N PHE A 314 -0.99 -3.18 11.92
CA PHE A 314 -0.28 -3.74 10.77
C PHE A 314 1.19 -3.95 11.08
N THR A 315 1.70 -5.04 10.54
CA THR A 315 3.12 -5.38 10.64
C THR A 315 3.92 -4.45 9.74
N PRO A 316 4.94 -3.74 10.26
CA PRO A 316 5.82 -2.94 9.43
C PRO A 316 6.49 -3.80 8.35
N ARG A 317 6.61 -3.27 7.13
CA ARG A 317 7.16 -3.97 5.96
C ARG A 317 8.54 -4.56 6.20
N GLN A 318 9.39 -3.87 6.95
CA GLN A 318 10.74 -4.33 7.29
C GLN A 318 10.70 -5.61 8.13
N VAL A 319 9.72 -5.73 9.03
CA VAL A 319 9.50 -6.94 9.84
C VAL A 319 8.97 -8.07 8.95
N VAL A 320 8.01 -7.77 8.07
CA VAL A 320 7.46 -8.76 7.12
C VAL A 320 8.56 -9.31 6.22
N GLN A 321 9.41 -8.44 5.68
CA GLN A 321 10.54 -8.78 4.83
C GLN A 321 11.55 -9.63 5.57
N MET A 322 12.05 -9.19 6.73
CA MET A 322 12.98 -9.96 7.55
C MET A 322 12.44 -11.36 7.88
N MET A 323 11.17 -11.45 8.29
CA MET A 323 10.55 -12.74 8.60
C MET A 323 10.46 -13.64 7.37
N THR A 324 10.08 -13.08 6.22
CA THR A 324 10.03 -13.80 4.94
C THR A 324 11.43 -14.25 4.52
N ASP A 325 12.44 -13.43 4.76
CA ASP A 325 13.81 -13.73 4.39
C ASP A 325 14.45 -14.81 5.25
N MET A 326 14.20 -14.76 6.56
CA MET A 326 14.64 -15.80 7.48
C MET A 326 13.93 -17.12 7.24
N ILE A 327 12.61 -17.12 7.04
CA ILE A 327 11.85 -18.34 6.74
C ILE A 327 12.18 -18.89 5.35
N ASN A 328 12.41 -18.04 4.36
CA ASN A 328 12.76 -18.44 2.99
C ASN A 328 11.80 -19.49 2.37
N PRO A 329 10.54 -19.13 2.06
CA PRO A 329 9.59 -20.03 1.40
C PRO A 329 10.03 -20.38 -0.03
N SER A 330 9.77 -21.61 -0.46
CA SER A 330 10.03 -22.11 -1.81
C SER A 330 8.75 -22.29 -2.64
N ILE A 331 8.92 -22.50 -3.95
CA ILE A 331 7.80 -22.61 -4.92
C ILE A 331 6.86 -23.80 -4.67
N SER A 332 7.32 -24.86 -4.00
CA SER A 332 6.51 -26.03 -3.69
C SER A 332 5.84 -25.99 -2.31
N GLU A 333 6.06 -24.92 -1.55
CA GLU A 333 5.65 -24.83 -0.15
C GLU A 333 4.41 -23.95 0.02
N THR A 334 3.47 -24.44 0.85
CA THR A 334 2.28 -23.68 1.21
C THR A 334 2.57 -22.73 2.36
N VAL A 335 2.18 -21.46 2.20
CA VAL A 335 2.27 -20.38 3.19
C VAL A 335 0.90 -20.04 3.74
N LEU A 336 0.80 -20.01 5.07
CA LEU A 336 -0.41 -19.62 5.81
C LEU A 336 -0.16 -18.41 6.70
N ASP A 337 -1.07 -17.44 6.64
CA ASP A 337 -1.24 -16.42 7.68
C ASP A 337 -2.65 -16.52 8.30
N PRO A 338 -2.80 -17.02 9.54
CA PRO A 338 -4.08 -17.14 10.22
C PRO A 338 -4.62 -15.81 10.80
N ALA A 339 -3.89 -14.71 10.66
CA ALA A 339 -4.31 -13.37 11.06
C ALA A 339 -3.82 -12.34 10.04
N CYS A 340 -4.27 -12.49 8.79
CA CYS A 340 -3.59 -11.91 7.64
C CYS A 340 -3.72 -10.40 7.48
N GLY A 341 -4.70 -9.74 8.10
CA GLY A 341 -4.89 -8.31 7.96
C GLY A 341 -4.97 -7.90 6.48
N SER A 342 -4.10 -6.95 6.07
CA SER A 342 -3.94 -6.50 4.67
C SER A 342 -3.24 -7.51 3.75
N GLY A 343 -2.78 -8.65 4.24
CA GLY A 343 -2.15 -9.70 3.44
C GLY A 343 -0.63 -9.59 3.28
N GLY A 344 0.06 -8.75 4.07
CA GLY A 344 1.52 -8.54 3.96
C GLY A 344 2.34 -9.84 4.00
N PHE A 345 2.04 -10.77 4.91
CA PHE A 345 2.70 -12.08 5.01
C PHE A 345 2.25 -13.11 3.95
N LEU A 346 1.39 -12.73 3.00
CA LEU A 346 1.10 -13.53 1.81
C LEU A 346 1.81 -12.94 0.59
N ILE A 347 1.85 -11.61 0.51
CA ILE A 347 2.42 -10.86 -0.61
C ILE A 347 3.95 -10.98 -0.64
N TYR A 348 4.62 -10.79 0.50
CA TYR A 348 6.09 -10.82 0.54
C TYR A 348 6.65 -12.21 0.20
N PRO A 349 6.11 -13.32 0.77
CA PRO A 349 6.44 -14.66 0.32
C PRO A 349 6.19 -14.88 -1.17
N MET A 350 5.06 -14.41 -1.69
CA MET A 350 4.75 -14.52 -3.11
C MET A 350 5.75 -13.78 -4.00
N ARG A 351 6.10 -12.54 -3.66
CA ARG A 351 7.13 -11.76 -4.36
C ARG A 351 8.47 -12.47 -4.37
N LYS A 352 8.89 -12.99 -3.21
CA LYS A 352 10.15 -13.74 -3.08
C LYS A 352 10.17 -14.99 -3.97
N VAL A 353 9.08 -15.74 -4.00
CA VAL A 353 8.96 -16.90 -4.92
C VAL A 353 8.91 -16.45 -6.38
N PHE A 354 8.28 -15.32 -6.69
CA PHE A 354 8.25 -14.77 -8.05
C PHE A 354 9.63 -14.31 -8.51
N GLU A 355 10.44 -13.71 -7.64
CA GLU A 355 11.84 -13.40 -7.90
C GLU A 355 12.65 -14.66 -8.21
N HIS A 356 12.47 -15.72 -7.43
CA HIS A 356 13.09 -17.01 -7.69
C HIS A 356 12.63 -17.60 -9.05
N ILE A 357 11.34 -17.51 -9.38
CA ILE A 357 10.80 -17.93 -10.68
C ILE A 357 11.46 -17.15 -11.82
N ASN A 358 11.64 -15.83 -11.66
CA ASN A 358 12.27 -14.99 -12.68
C ASN A 358 13.73 -15.31 -12.90
N ALA A 359 14.44 -15.70 -11.84
CA ALA A 359 15.84 -16.09 -11.91
C ALA A 359 16.05 -17.50 -12.47
N THR A 360 15.03 -18.37 -12.40
CA THR A 360 15.14 -19.79 -12.73
C THR A 360 14.57 -20.13 -14.11
N TRP A 361 13.48 -19.48 -14.54
CA TRP A 361 12.84 -19.73 -15.83
C TRP A 361 13.07 -18.57 -16.81
N ASP A 362 13.65 -18.88 -17.97
CA ASP A 362 13.95 -17.91 -19.03
C ASP A 362 12.74 -17.59 -19.92
N ASP A 363 11.85 -18.56 -20.14
CA ASP A 363 10.66 -18.39 -20.97
C ASP A 363 9.56 -17.59 -20.24
N ALA A 364 8.88 -16.69 -20.95
CA ALA A 364 7.90 -15.79 -20.36
C ALA A 364 6.58 -16.48 -20.01
N ASP A 365 6.17 -17.47 -20.80
CA ASP A 365 4.93 -18.22 -20.59
C ASP A 365 5.12 -19.20 -19.43
N ASP A 366 6.26 -19.87 -19.35
CA ASP A 366 6.63 -20.73 -18.21
C ASP A 366 6.62 -19.93 -16.90
N ARG A 367 7.26 -18.74 -16.87
CA ARG A 367 7.23 -17.87 -15.68
C ARG A 367 5.80 -17.50 -15.30
N ALA A 368 4.95 -17.19 -16.27
CA ALA A 368 3.58 -16.79 -16.02
C ALA A 368 2.76 -17.96 -15.43
N GLU A 369 2.96 -19.18 -15.94
CA GLU A 369 2.32 -20.39 -15.43
C GLU A 369 2.78 -20.70 -14.00
N GLN A 370 4.09 -20.75 -13.75
CA GLN A 370 4.64 -21.00 -12.40
C GLN A 370 4.14 -19.99 -11.35
N ARG A 371 4.10 -18.71 -11.72
CA ARG A 371 3.58 -17.66 -10.82
C ARG A 371 2.10 -17.86 -10.51
N LYS A 372 1.32 -18.21 -11.52
CA LYS A 372 -0.12 -18.43 -11.40
C LYS A 372 -0.42 -19.64 -10.51
N ASP A 373 0.26 -20.75 -10.72
CA ASP A 373 0.07 -21.97 -9.94
C ASP A 373 0.41 -21.74 -8.47
N TYR A 374 1.58 -21.13 -8.20
CA TYR A 374 1.97 -20.78 -6.84
C TYR A 374 0.95 -19.88 -6.15
N ALA A 375 0.53 -18.79 -6.80
CA ALA A 375 -0.38 -17.83 -6.20
C ALA A 375 -1.77 -18.42 -5.94
N GLN A 376 -2.26 -19.32 -6.81
CA GLN A 376 -3.57 -19.94 -6.67
C GLN A 376 -3.61 -21.06 -5.62
N GLU A 377 -2.55 -21.83 -5.48
CA GLU A 377 -2.54 -23.07 -4.70
C GLU A 377 -1.85 -22.93 -3.34
N ASN A 378 -0.76 -22.17 -3.27
CA ASN A 378 0.16 -22.20 -2.12
C ASN A 378 -0.02 -21.07 -1.10
N LEU A 379 -0.97 -20.15 -1.31
CA LEU A 379 -1.22 -19.05 -0.38
C LEU A 379 -2.56 -19.23 0.33
N ILE A 380 -2.54 -19.11 1.67
CA ILE A 380 -3.72 -19.23 2.52
C ILE A 380 -3.75 -18.08 3.54
N GLY A 381 -4.84 -17.32 3.56
CA GLY A 381 -5.03 -16.19 4.48
C GLY A 381 -6.32 -16.31 5.26
N MET A 382 -6.30 -15.93 6.53
CA MET A 382 -7.49 -15.89 7.38
C MET A 382 -7.52 -14.60 8.18
N ASP A 383 -8.68 -13.94 8.21
CA ASP A 383 -8.91 -12.81 9.11
C ASP A 383 -10.40 -12.76 9.47
N ASN A 384 -10.74 -12.28 10.67
CA ASN A 384 -12.13 -12.20 11.10
C ASN A 384 -12.82 -10.89 10.67
N ASP A 385 -12.07 -9.85 10.30
CA ASP A 385 -12.62 -8.60 9.76
C ASP A 385 -12.75 -8.70 8.24
N GLN A 386 -14.00 -8.68 7.76
CA GLN A 386 -14.30 -8.73 6.33
C GLN A 386 -13.66 -7.56 5.54
N ARG A 387 -13.48 -6.39 6.16
CA ARG A 387 -12.84 -5.22 5.53
C ARG A 387 -11.35 -5.49 5.26
N LEU A 388 -10.65 -6.07 6.23
CA LEU A 388 -9.23 -6.45 6.07
C LEU A 388 -9.07 -7.52 5.00
N VAL A 389 -9.95 -8.53 4.97
CA VAL A 389 -9.97 -9.54 3.91
C VAL A 389 -10.19 -8.90 2.53
N ARG A 390 -11.06 -7.90 2.41
CA ARG A 390 -11.27 -7.16 1.15
C ARG A 390 -9.99 -6.45 0.70
N VAL A 391 -9.29 -5.79 1.64
CA VAL A 391 -7.98 -5.15 1.37
C VAL A 391 -6.94 -6.16 0.91
N ALA A 392 -6.79 -7.28 1.63
CA ALA A 392 -5.86 -8.33 1.26
C ALA A 392 -6.14 -8.87 -0.15
N LYS A 393 -7.41 -9.15 -0.47
CA LYS A 393 -7.79 -9.62 -1.80
C LYS A 393 -7.52 -8.59 -2.89
N ALA A 394 -7.75 -7.30 -2.65
CA ALA A 394 -7.42 -6.24 -3.59
C ALA A 394 -5.92 -6.20 -3.88
N TYR A 395 -5.11 -6.28 -2.83
CA TYR A 395 -3.67 -6.26 -2.95
C TYR A 395 -3.18 -7.49 -3.74
N MET A 396 -3.71 -8.68 -3.47
CA MET A 396 -3.42 -9.89 -4.25
C MET A 396 -3.82 -9.76 -5.73
N ILE A 397 -4.94 -9.10 -6.04
CA ILE A 397 -5.36 -8.86 -7.44
C ILE A 397 -4.33 -8.01 -8.18
N MET A 398 -3.75 -7.01 -7.53
CA MET A 398 -2.73 -6.12 -8.11
C MET A 398 -1.42 -6.87 -8.38
N GLU A 399 -1.05 -7.79 -7.50
CA GLU A 399 0.15 -8.61 -7.61
C GLU A 399 0.02 -9.81 -8.58
N ASN A 400 -1.02 -9.82 -9.43
CA ASN A 400 -1.31 -10.87 -10.41
C ASN A 400 -1.88 -12.20 -9.86
N ASP A 401 -2.72 -12.09 -8.82
CA ASP A 401 -3.74 -13.03 -8.30
C ASP A 401 -3.27 -14.27 -7.52
N GLY A 402 -3.39 -14.18 -6.19
CA GLY A 402 -3.49 -15.31 -5.25
C GLY A 402 -4.63 -15.17 -4.23
N ARG A 403 -5.74 -14.50 -4.62
CA ARG A 403 -6.83 -14.13 -3.69
C ARG A 403 -7.69 -15.31 -3.23
N GLY A 404 -7.69 -16.40 -4.00
CA GLY A 404 -8.59 -17.55 -3.82
C GLY A 404 -8.39 -18.30 -2.49
N GLY A 405 -7.25 -18.10 -1.83
CA GLY A 405 -6.93 -18.70 -0.53
C GLY A 405 -7.29 -17.86 0.69
N ILE A 406 -7.84 -16.66 0.51
CA ILE A 406 -8.13 -15.73 1.61
C ILE A 406 -9.60 -15.86 2.04
N ALA A 407 -9.82 -16.15 3.32
CA ALA A 407 -11.14 -16.36 3.91
C ALA A 407 -11.41 -15.43 5.10
N SER A 408 -12.65 -14.92 5.19
CA SER A 408 -13.12 -14.17 6.35
C SER A 408 -13.74 -15.12 7.38
N VAL A 409 -12.96 -15.50 8.39
CA VAL A 409 -13.32 -16.50 9.42
C VAL A 409 -12.52 -16.28 10.70
N ASP A 410 -13.03 -16.76 11.84
CA ASP A 410 -12.24 -16.86 13.07
C ASP A 410 -11.22 -18.02 12.98
N SER A 411 -9.94 -17.69 12.88
CA SER A 411 -8.85 -18.68 12.83
C SER A 411 -8.63 -19.44 14.13
N LEU A 412 -9.23 -19.01 15.25
CA LEU A 412 -9.19 -19.79 16.48
C LEU A 412 -10.34 -20.80 16.58
N ASP A 413 -11.37 -20.71 15.75
CA ASP A 413 -12.51 -21.63 15.74
C ASP A 413 -12.57 -22.50 14.48
N TYR A 414 -11.95 -23.68 14.55
CA TYR A 414 -11.91 -24.65 13.46
C TYR A 414 -13.31 -25.11 12.99
N ALA A 415 -14.30 -25.08 13.89
CA ALA A 415 -15.66 -25.47 13.52
C ALA A 415 -16.27 -24.50 12.50
N ALA A 416 -15.90 -23.21 12.57
CA ALA A 416 -16.36 -22.16 11.67
C ALA A 416 -15.69 -22.19 10.29
N TRP A 417 -14.61 -22.98 10.10
CA TRP A 417 -13.87 -22.98 8.85
C TRP A 417 -14.64 -23.71 7.73
N PRO A 418 -14.77 -23.11 6.53
CA PRO A 418 -15.34 -23.75 5.34
C PRO A 418 -14.60 -25.03 4.96
N SER A 419 -15.30 -25.98 4.35
CA SER A 419 -14.72 -27.25 3.88
C SER A 419 -13.62 -27.04 2.83
N THR A 420 -13.75 -26.02 1.99
CA THR A 420 -12.74 -25.62 0.99
C THR A 420 -11.44 -25.18 1.66
N LEU A 421 -11.53 -24.34 2.71
CA LEU A 421 -10.38 -23.90 3.48
C LEU A 421 -9.72 -25.06 4.23
N LYS A 422 -10.53 -25.91 4.88
CA LYS A 422 -10.03 -27.13 5.55
C LYS A 422 -9.24 -28.02 4.59
N SER A 423 -9.78 -28.24 3.38
CA SER A 423 -9.13 -29.07 2.35
C SER A 423 -7.83 -28.44 1.85
N ARG A 424 -7.82 -27.11 1.68
CA ARG A 424 -6.61 -26.37 1.28
C ARG A 424 -5.52 -26.45 2.34
N ILE A 425 -5.85 -26.24 3.61
CA ILE A 425 -4.90 -26.38 4.74
C ILE A 425 -4.43 -27.83 4.88
N ALA A 426 -5.27 -28.82 4.60
CA ALA A 426 -4.86 -30.23 4.63
C ALA A 426 -3.99 -30.62 3.42
N GLY A 427 -4.00 -29.86 2.32
CA GLY A 427 -3.32 -30.24 1.07
C GLY A 427 -4.01 -31.39 0.31
N ARG A 428 -5.25 -31.74 0.64
CA ARG A 428 -6.02 -32.81 -0.01
C ARG A 428 -7.53 -32.59 0.12
N GLN A 429 -8.31 -33.22 -0.76
CA GLN A 429 -9.77 -33.22 -0.59
C GLN A 429 -10.18 -34.03 0.64
N LEU A 430 -11.04 -33.42 1.46
CA LEU A 430 -11.59 -34.05 2.67
C LEU A 430 -13.01 -34.54 2.40
N SER A 431 -13.34 -35.74 2.88
CA SER A 431 -14.70 -36.30 2.74
C SER A 431 -15.22 -36.86 4.06
N GLY A 432 -16.55 -36.82 4.23
CA GLY A 432 -17.27 -37.44 5.34
C GLY A 432 -16.66 -37.15 6.72
N SER A 433 -16.03 -38.17 7.30
CA SER A 433 -15.49 -38.15 8.66
C SER A 433 -14.26 -37.24 8.87
N ASP A 434 -13.60 -36.80 7.81
CA ASP A 434 -12.44 -35.88 7.88
C ASP A 434 -12.86 -34.44 8.20
N LEU A 435 -14.11 -34.08 7.92
CA LEU A 435 -14.68 -32.78 8.22
C LEU A 435 -15.19 -32.66 9.67
N ALA A 436 -15.03 -33.73 10.47
CA ALA A 436 -15.41 -33.72 11.87
C ALA A 436 -14.67 -32.59 12.64
N PRO A 437 -15.31 -32.00 13.66
CA PRO A 437 -14.68 -30.95 14.45
C PRO A 437 -13.32 -31.39 15.00
N ASN A 438 -12.29 -30.57 14.73
CA ASN A 438 -10.89 -30.74 15.15
C ASN A 438 -10.12 -31.92 14.54
N ALA A 439 -10.67 -32.65 13.55
CA ALA A 439 -10.00 -33.82 12.98
C ALA A 439 -8.60 -33.51 12.39
N LEU A 440 -8.43 -32.36 11.76
CA LEU A 440 -7.13 -31.92 11.18
C LEU A 440 -6.15 -31.34 12.20
N VAL A 441 -6.63 -30.98 13.39
CA VAL A 441 -5.89 -30.15 14.36
C VAL A 441 -5.44 -31.01 15.54
N LYS A 442 -6.31 -31.92 15.99
CA LYS A 442 -6.10 -32.82 17.13
C LYS A 442 -6.38 -34.29 16.82
N GLY A 443 -6.82 -34.63 15.61
CA GLY A 443 -7.37 -35.94 15.33
C GLY A 443 -6.33 -37.04 15.18
N THR A 444 -6.69 -38.24 15.63
CA THR A 444 -6.02 -39.52 15.33
C THR A 444 -6.03 -39.89 13.84
N ARG A 445 -6.66 -39.07 13.00
CA ARG A 445 -6.85 -39.28 11.55
C ARG A 445 -6.08 -38.28 10.69
N ARG A 446 -5.34 -37.36 11.31
CA ARG A 446 -4.46 -36.42 10.62
C ARG A 446 -3.33 -37.21 9.96
N LEU A 447 -3.17 -37.09 8.65
CA LEU A 447 -2.04 -37.69 7.95
C LEU A 447 -0.78 -36.88 8.22
N PRO A 448 0.42 -37.49 8.21
CA PRO A 448 1.68 -36.74 8.31
C PRO A 448 1.84 -35.65 7.25
N SER A 449 1.25 -35.83 6.06
CA SER A 449 1.25 -34.85 4.97
C SER A 449 0.26 -33.71 5.17
N ASP A 450 -0.70 -33.83 6.10
CA ASP A 450 -1.75 -32.82 6.30
C ASP A 450 -1.16 -31.58 6.98
N GLY A 451 -1.47 -30.40 6.44
CA GLY A 451 -1.05 -29.12 7.01
C GLY A 451 -0.38 -28.22 5.98
N VAL A 452 0.27 -27.17 6.48
CA VAL A 452 1.05 -26.22 5.67
C VAL A 452 2.54 -26.31 6.00
N ASP A 453 3.38 -25.89 5.06
CA ASP A 453 4.84 -25.95 5.19
C ASP A 453 5.38 -24.73 5.96
N VAL A 454 4.75 -23.58 5.77
CA VAL A 454 5.15 -22.30 6.34
C VAL A 454 3.98 -21.58 7.00
N VAL A 455 4.19 -21.06 8.21
CA VAL A 455 3.31 -20.09 8.85
C VAL A 455 4.06 -18.78 9.09
N LEU A 456 3.53 -17.66 8.61
CA LEU A 456 4.07 -16.32 8.84
C LEU A 456 2.93 -15.43 9.32
N THR A 457 3.05 -14.87 10.54
CA THR A 457 1.91 -14.17 11.13
C THR A 457 2.26 -13.19 12.25
N ASN A 458 1.38 -12.20 12.42
CA ASN A 458 1.37 -11.27 13.55
C ASN A 458 -0.06 -11.24 14.15
N PRO A 459 -0.37 -12.18 15.06
CA PRO A 459 -1.71 -12.33 15.57
C PRO A 459 -2.07 -11.21 16.57
N PRO A 460 -3.37 -10.93 16.78
CA PRO A 460 -3.78 -9.99 17.82
C PRO A 460 -3.42 -10.52 19.23
N PHE A 461 -2.64 -9.74 19.98
CA PHE A 461 -2.15 -10.13 21.31
C PHE A 461 -3.13 -9.88 22.45
N ALA A 462 -3.98 -8.87 22.29
CA ALA A 462 -4.86 -8.41 23.35
C ALA A 462 -6.10 -9.29 23.52
N GLY A 463 -6.56 -9.40 24.76
CA GLY A 463 -7.79 -10.10 25.11
C GLY A 463 -7.61 -11.59 25.41
N ALA A 464 -8.68 -12.19 25.92
CA ALA A 464 -8.74 -13.60 26.28
C ALA A 464 -9.98 -14.25 25.67
N ILE A 465 -9.85 -15.51 25.26
CA ILE A 465 -10.96 -16.33 24.80
C ILE A 465 -11.59 -17.00 26.03
N LYS A 466 -12.91 -16.81 26.19
CA LYS A 466 -13.73 -17.39 27.26
C LYS A 466 -14.71 -18.45 26.76
N SER A 467 -14.88 -18.55 25.45
CA SER A 467 -15.84 -19.47 24.84
C SER A 467 -15.41 -20.92 25.05
N ALA A 468 -16.21 -21.69 25.80
CA ALA A 468 -15.91 -23.09 26.07
C ALA A 468 -15.87 -23.96 24.79
N THR A 469 -16.64 -23.61 23.75
CA THR A 469 -16.64 -24.34 22.46
C THR A 469 -15.31 -24.19 21.74
N THR A 470 -14.75 -22.97 21.74
CA THR A 470 -13.43 -22.67 21.19
C THR A 470 -12.33 -23.29 22.05
N LEU A 471 -12.38 -23.11 23.37
CA LEU A 471 -11.36 -23.61 24.30
C LEU A 471 -11.21 -25.15 24.25
N ARG A 472 -12.29 -25.92 24.05
CA ARG A 472 -12.21 -27.39 23.89
C ARG A 472 -11.34 -27.84 22.71
N GLN A 473 -11.08 -26.95 21.75
CA GLN A 473 -10.25 -27.24 20.60
C GLN A 473 -8.75 -27.20 20.91
N TYR A 474 -8.33 -26.77 22.12
CA TYR A 474 -6.94 -26.49 22.49
C TYR A 474 -6.50 -27.27 23.73
N ASP A 475 -5.28 -27.81 23.70
CA ASP A 475 -4.64 -28.55 24.78
C ASP A 475 -4.18 -27.61 25.89
N LEU A 476 -3.69 -26.40 25.55
CA LEU A 476 -3.35 -25.38 26.53
C LEU A 476 -4.54 -24.97 27.42
N ALA A 477 -5.76 -25.13 26.90
CA ALA A 477 -7.03 -24.87 27.57
C ALA A 477 -7.46 -25.95 28.55
N VAL A 478 -6.88 -27.15 28.48
CA VAL A 478 -7.14 -28.22 29.44
C VAL A 478 -6.32 -27.97 30.69
N VAL A 479 -6.92 -28.16 31.87
CA VAL A 479 -6.20 -28.08 33.14
C VAL A 479 -5.37 -29.35 33.30
N GLU A 480 -4.07 -29.23 33.51
CA GLU A 480 -3.18 -30.38 33.66
C GLU A 480 -3.67 -31.32 34.79
N GLY A 481 -3.75 -32.62 34.50
CA GLY A 481 -4.25 -33.64 35.44
C GLY A 481 -5.77 -33.61 35.71
N ARG A 482 -6.56 -32.78 35.00
CA ARG A 482 -8.02 -32.73 35.13
C ARG A 482 -8.71 -32.67 33.76
N ALA A 483 -9.88 -33.29 33.63
CA ALA A 483 -10.71 -33.17 32.41
C ALA A 483 -11.46 -31.83 32.29
N SER A 484 -11.16 -30.85 33.15
CA SER A 484 -11.80 -29.53 33.17
C SER A 484 -11.02 -28.52 32.32
N LEU A 485 -11.73 -27.55 31.74
CA LEU A 485 -11.12 -26.44 30.98
C LEU A 485 -10.79 -25.26 31.88
N LYS A 486 -9.75 -24.51 31.52
CA LYS A 486 -9.46 -23.19 32.10
C LYS A 486 -10.59 -22.20 31.73
N PRO A 487 -10.95 -21.26 32.61
CA PRO A 487 -12.07 -20.34 32.37
C PRO A 487 -11.80 -19.32 31.26
N GLN A 488 -10.53 -18.98 31.05
CA GLN A 488 -10.10 -18.11 29.97
C GLN A 488 -8.63 -18.37 29.63
N ILE A 489 -8.24 -18.14 28.37
CA ILE A 489 -6.84 -18.14 27.93
C ILE A 489 -6.57 -16.90 27.09
N VAL A 490 -5.37 -16.33 27.26
CA VAL A 490 -4.87 -15.22 26.46
C VAL A 490 -4.84 -15.60 24.98
N ARG A 491 -5.38 -14.74 24.13
CA ARG A 491 -5.54 -15.01 22.70
C ARG A 491 -4.24 -15.41 22.01
N ALA A 492 -3.13 -14.72 22.33
CA ALA A 492 -1.79 -15.02 21.79
C ALA A 492 -1.36 -16.49 22.01
N ASN A 493 -1.65 -17.06 23.18
CA ASN A 493 -1.26 -18.43 23.51
C ASN A 493 -1.99 -19.45 22.63
N LEU A 494 -3.27 -19.20 22.33
CA LEU A 494 -4.06 -20.06 21.44
C LEU A 494 -3.60 -19.94 19.98
N PHE A 495 -3.14 -18.75 19.55
CA PHE A 495 -2.53 -18.59 18.23
C PHE A 495 -1.24 -19.40 18.09
N ILE A 496 -0.37 -19.42 19.10
CA ILE A 496 0.85 -20.25 19.08
C ILE A 496 0.48 -21.73 18.89
N GLU A 497 -0.46 -22.24 19.69
CA GLU A 497 -0.92 -23.62 19.55
C GLU A 497 -1.55 -23.88 18.18
N ARG A 498 -2.45 -23.00 17.72
CA ARG A 498 -3.13 -23.13 16.42
C ARG A 498 -2.13 -23.21 15.27
N CYS A 499 -1.13 -22.33 15.27
CA CYS A 499 -0.12 -22.31 14.22
C CYS A 499 0.75 -23.58 14.24
N LEU A 500 1.11 -24.06 15.44
CA LEU A 500 1.81 -25.35 15.58
C LEU A 500 0.94 -26.53 15.12
N ASP A 501 -0.38 -26.50 15.33
CA ASP A 501 -1.28 -27.59 14.92
C ASP A 501 -1.39 -27.71 13.40
N VAL A 502 -1.53 -26.57 12.70
CA VAL A 502 -1.69 -26.55 11.24
C VAL A 502 -0.40 -26.82 10.46
N LEU A 503 0.77 -26.68 11.08
CA LEU A 503 2.05 -27.00 10.46
C LEU A 503 2.20 -28.51 10.20
N LYS A 504 2.69 -28.89 9.02
CA LYS A 504 3.20 -30.25 8.77
C LYS A 504 4.41 -30.54 9.67
N PRO A 505 4.69 -31.81 10.02
CA PRO A 505 5.98 -32.20 10.61
C PRO A 505 7.14 -31.68 9.74
N GLY A 506 8.14 -31.03 10.36
CA GLY A 506 9.24 -30.37 9.64
C GLY A 506 8.92 -28.99 9.08
N GLY A 507 7.64 -28.57 9.07
CA GLY A 507 7.23 -27.23 8.68
C GLY A 507 7.72 -26.15 9.66
N ARG A 508 7.77 -24.91 9.21
CA ARG A 508 8.38 -23.78 9.94
C ARG A 508 7.42 -22.63 10.15
N MET A 509 7.57 -21.93 11.26
CA MET A 509 6.76 -20.76 11.59
C MET A 509 7.64 -19.59 12.02
N GLY A 510 7.30 -18.39 11.54
CA GLY A 510 7.69 -17.12 12.13
C GLY A 510 6.45 -16.42 12.70
N ILE A 511 6.45 -16.13 14.00
CA ILE A 511 5.32 -15.50 14.70
C ILE A 511 5.78 -14.30 15.53
N VAL A 512 5.15 -13.15 15.34
CA VAL A 512 5.36 -11.97 16.20
C VAL A 512 4.61 -12.19 17.51
N LEU A 513 5.27 -11.94 18.65
CA LEU A 513 4.71 -12.14 19.98
C LEU A 513 5.12 -11.01 20.95
N PRO A 514 4.34 -10.73 22.00
CA PRO A 514 4.76 -9.82 23.07
C PRO A 514 5.97 -10.39 23.83
N GLN A 515 6.93 -9.53 24.15
CA GLN A 515 8.20 -9.94 24.77
C GLN A 515 8.01 -10.66 26.13
N GLY A 516 6.90 -10.40 26.82
CA GLY A 516 6.58 -11.04 28.11
C GLY A 516 6.54 -12.57 28.04
N ILE A 517 6.06 -13.16 26.94
CA ILE A 517 5.95 -14.62 26.76
C ILE A 517 7.30 -15.32 26.91
N PHE A 518 8.40 -14.65 26.55
CA PHE A 518 9.75 -15.22 26.59
C PHE A 518 10.37 -15.17 27.99
N ASN A 519 9.96 -14.22 28.85
CA ASN A 519 10.67 -13.90 30.08
C ASN A 519 9.86 -14.14 31.36
N ASN A 520 8.53 -14.08 31.27
CA ASN A 520 7.67 -14.19 32.45
C ASN A 520 7.67 -15.61 33.01
N ILE A 521 7.74 -15.72 34.34
CA ILE A 521 7.65 -17.01 35.05
C ILE A 521 6.29 -17.68 34.79
N THR A 522 5.21 -16.88 34.72
CA THR A 522 3.84 -17.37 34.48
C THR A 522 3.64 -18.03 33.12
N ASP A 523 4.53 -17.75 32.16
CA ASP A 523 4.45 -18.28 30.78
C ASP A 523 5.39 -19.48 30.57
N GLN A 524 5.97 -20.06 31.64
CA GLN A 524 6.85 -21.22 31.54
C GLN A 524 6.15 -22.45 30.92
N ASP A 525 4.90 -22.71 31.28
CA ASP A 525 4.14 -23.84 30.73
C ASP A 525 3.96 -23.72 29.21
N LEU A 526 3.79 -22.49 28.71
CA LEU A 526 3.71 -22.22 27.28
C LEU A 526 5.06 -22.47 26.59
N ARG A 527 6.17 -22.04 27.19
CA ARG A 527 7.51 -22.33 26.64
C ARG A 527 7.79 -23.83 26.60
N ASN A 528 7.46 -24.55 27.68
CA ASN A 528 7.55 -26.01 27.73
C ASN A 528 6.65 -26.68 26.68
N PHE A 529 5.48 -26.12 26.40
CA PHE A 529 4.58 -26.62 25.36
C PHE A 529 5.18 -26.46 23.96
N VAL A 530 5.80 -25.31 23.67
CA VAL A 530 6.47 -25.06 22.38
C VAL A 530 7.66 -26.00 22.21
N ASP A 531 8.52 -26.11 23.22
CA ASP A 531 9.74 -26.94 23.19
C ASP A 531 9.44 -28.43 22.90
N LYS A 532 8.36 -28.95 23.49
CA LYS A 532 7.88 -30.32 23.23
C LYS A 532 7.39 -30.56 21.80
N ARG A 533 7.01 -29.52 21.04
CA ARG A 533 6.37 -29.65 19.72
C ARG A 533 7.20 -29.09 18.57
N ALA A 534 8.16 -28.22 18.85
CA ALA A 534 8.98 -27.60 17.83
C ALA A 534 10.38 -27.24 18.36
N ARG A 535 11.36 -27.32 17.47
CA ARG A 535 12.70 -26.78 17.63
C ARG A 535 12.66 -25.26 17.50
N ILE A 536 13.27 -24.54 18.43
CA ILE A 536 13.45 -23.09 18.32
C ILE A 536 14.60 -22.82 17.35
N LEU A 537 14.34 -22.02 16.30
CA LEU A 537 15.35 -21.65 15.31
C LEU A 537 16.00 -20.32 15.67
N ALA A 538 15.16 -19.33 15.99
CA ALA A 538 15.60 -18.00 16.34
C ALA A 538 14.62 -17.24 17.23
N VAL A 539 15.15 -16.30 18.01
CA VAL A 539 14.38 -15.27 18.71
C VAL A 539 14.96 -13.90 18.37
N VAL A 540 14.16 -13.05 17.71
CA VAL A 540 14.58 -11.71 17.31
C VAL A 540 13.79 -10.67 18.10
N GLY A 541 14.47 -9.93 18.98
CA GLY A 541 13.89 -8.81 19.71
C GLY A 541 13.69 -7.60 18.81
N LEU A 542 12.47 -7.06 18.75
CA LEU A 542 12.17 -5.87 17.95
C LEU A 542 12.34 -4.60 18.79
N HIS A 543 12.85 -3.54 18.17
CA HIS A 543 12.98 -2.25 18.83
C HIS A 543 11.59 -1.70 19.25
N PRO A 544 11.46 -0.99 20.39
CA PRO A 544 10.18 -0.42 20.84
C PRO A 544 9.50 0.55 19.86
N TYR A 545 10.21 1.04 18.84
CA TYR A 545 9.68 1.97 17.84
C TYR A 545 9.20 1.28 16.57
N THR A 546 9.44 -0.02 16.42
CA THR A 546 9.05 -0.79 15.22
C THR A 546 7.57 -0.61 14.89
N PHE A 547 6.68 -0.73 15.89
CA PHE A 547 5.23 -0.59 15.72
C PHE A 547 4.70 0.83 15.96
N LYS A 548 5.56 1.85 16.04
CA LYS A 548 5.10 3.25 16.07
C LYS A 548 4.51 3.67 14.72
N PRO A 549 3.56 4.62 14.71
CA PRO A 549 3.01 5.38 15.85
C PRO A 549 1.93 4.63 16.65
N PHE A 550 1.65 3.38 16.34
CA PHE A 550 0.46 2.68 16.84
C PHE A 550 0.63 2.12 18.26
N THR A 551 1.79 1.56 18.58
CA THR A 551 2.08 1.04 19.93
C THR A 551 3.57 1.11 20.30
N LEU A 552 3.83 1.10 21.60
CA LEU A 552 5.15 0.99 22.24
C LEU A 552 5.38 -0.40 22.84
N ALA A 553 4.45 -1.34 22.64
CA ALA A 553 4.58 -2.70 23.15
C ALA A 553 5.86 -3.33 22.62
N LYS A 554 6.71 -3.84 23.53
CA LYS A 554 7.90 -4.59 23.16
C LYS A 554 7.48 -5.95 22.63
N THR A 555 7.94 -6.25 21.42
CA THR A 555 7.61 -7.47 20.70
C THR A 555 8.89 -8.19 20.30
N SER A 556 8.77 -9.48 20.04
CA SER A 556 9.84 -10.30 19.51
C SER A 556 9.26 -11.28 18.51
N VAL A 557 10.07 -11.69 17.54
CA VAL A 557 9.68 -12.72 16.57
C VAL A 557 10.27 -14.04 17.02
N LEU A 558 9.41 -15.06 17.12
CA LEU A 558 9.79 -16.43 17.39
C LEU A 558 9.79 -17.20 16.07
N PHE A 559 10.93 -17.81 15.74
CA PHE A 559 11.05 -18.74 14.62
C PHE A 559 11.21 -20.16 15.14
N VAL A 560 10.39 -21.09 14.65
CA VAL A 560 10.41 -22.50 15.06
C VAL A 560 10.27 -23.43 13.86
N LYS A 561 10.78 -24.66 14.01
CA LYS A 561 10.53 -25.79 13.11
C LYS A 561 9.81 -26.89 13.88
N LYS A 562 8.62 -27.27 13.44
CA LYS A 562 7.87 -28.36 14.06
C LYS A 562 8.66 -29.65 13.96
N TRP A 563 8.75 -30.41 15.05
CA TRP A 563 9.46 -31.69 15.05
C TRP A 563 8.87 -32.63 14.00
N GLY A 564 9.74 -33.41 13.34
CA GLY A 564 9.33 -34.50 12.46
C GLY A 564 8.53 -35.58 13.19
N VAL A 565 7.83 -36.45 12.45
CA VAL A 565 7.00 -37.53 13.05
C VAL A 565 7.85 -38.47 13.93
N ASP A 566 9.06 -38.78 13.48
CA ASP A 566 9.99 -39.69 14.14
C ASP A 566 11.18 -38.95 14.77
N GLU A 567 11.14 -37.62 14.81
CA GLU A 567 12.21 -36.80 15.39
C GLU A 567 11.98 -36.65 16.89
N GLN A 568 12.98 -37.06 17.69
CA GLN A 568 12.96 -36.81 19.12
C GLN A 568 13.37 -35.35 19.40
N PRO A 569 12.69 -34.65 20.32
CA PRO A 569 13.14 -33.34 20.78
C PRO A 569 14.61 -33.41 21.23
N LEU A 570 15.41 -32.48 20.73
CA LEU A 570 16.82 -32.36 21.10
C LEU A 570 16.95 -31.68 22.47
N ASP A 571 17.77 -32.24 23.35
CA ASP A 571 18.02 -31.66 24.68
C ASP A 571 18.81 -30.34 24.62
N ASP A 572 19.73 -30.20 23.66
CA ASP A 572 20.54 -28.99 23.44
C ASP A 572 20.80 -28.77 21.95
N TYR A 573 20.64 -27.53 21.49
CA TYR A 573 20.88 -27.11 20.12
C TYR A 573 21.09 -25.60 20.04
N PRO A 574 21.88 -25.12 19.07
CA PRO A 574 22.11 -23.69 18.91
C PRO A 574 20.83 -22.97 18.48
N ILE A 575 20.57 -21.83 19.12
CA ILE A 575 19.45 -20.92 18.83
C ILE A 575 20.04 -19.57 18.41
N PHE A 576 19.60 -19.05 17.26
CA PHE A 576 20.01 -17.71 16.84
C PHE A 576 19.25 -16.64 17.62
N THR A 577 19.96 -15.68 18.21
CA THR A 577 19.33 -14.56 18.92
C THR A 577 19.85 -13.24 18.39
N ALA A 578 18.96 -12.30 18.09
CA ALA A 578 19.31 -10.96 17.66
C ALA A 578 18.37 -9.92 18.28
N VAL A 579 18.81 -8.67 18.33
CA VAL A 579 17.98 -7.53 18.76
C VAL A 579 18.14 -6.41 17.74
N SER A 580 17.04 -5.97 17.14
CA SER A 580 17.03 -4.81 16.25
C SER A 580 17.25 -3.54 17.07
N MET A 581 18.30 -2.82 16.71
CA MET A 581 18.70 -1.52 17.25
C MET A 581 18.23 -0.38 16.36
N ARG A 582 18.08 -0.65 15.05
CA ARG A 582 17.71 0.32 14.02
C ARG A 582 16.38 -0.11 13.37
N PRO A 583 15.23 0.42 13.82
CA PRO A 583 13.92 -0.01 13.34
C PRO A 583 13.45 0.67 12.05
N GLY A 584 14.29 1.51 11.42
CA GLY A 584 13.86 2.35 10.29
C GLY A 584 12.88 3.45 10.68
N LYS A 585 12.75 3.76 11.98
CA LYS A 585 11.79 4.74 12.50
C LYS A 585 12.37 5.61 13.61
N THR A 586 12.06 6.89 13.54
CA THR A 586 12.35 7.88 14.58
C THR A 586 11.51 7.67 15.84
N LYS A 587 11.85 8.39 16.92
CA LYS A 587 11.05 8.43 18.17
C LYS A 587 9.59 8.84 17.95
N LEU A 588 9.29 9.57 16.88
CA LEU A 588 7.93 10.01 16.53
C LEU A 588 7.18 9.00 15.64
N GLY A 589 7.81 7.90 15.25
CA GLY A 589 7.24 6.91 14.33
C GLY A 589 7.32 7.30 12.85
N ARG A 590 8.05 8.38 12.51
CA ARG A 590 8.35 8.74 11.12
C ARG A 590 9.49 7.86 10.59
N PRO A 591 9.52 7.53 9.28
CA PRO A 591 10.66 6.87 8.65
C PRO A 591 11.98 7.56 9.02
N ALA A 592 13.00 6.78 9.33
CA ALA A 592 14.37 7.24 9.53
C ALA A 592 15.20 6.71 8.36
N PHE A 593 15.98 7.59 7.74
CA PHE A 593 16.82 7.27 6.58
C PHE A 593 18.30 7.41 6.95
N LEU A 594 19.16 6.72 6.20
CA LEU A 594 20.61 6.91 6.23
C LEU A 594 20.99 8.29 5.66
N GLU A 595 22.29 8.60 5.66
CA GLU A 595 22.80 9.88 5.14
C GLU A 595 22.47 10.10 3.64
N ASP A 596 22.15 9.04 2.91
CA ASP A 596 21.73 9.08 1.50
C ASP A 596 20.29 9.59 1.28
N GLY A 597 19.51 9.81 2.35
CA GLY A 597 18.15 10.32 2.28
C GLY A 597 17.10 9.38 1.69
N VAL A 598 17.50 8.18 1.22
CA VAL A 598 16.64 7.24 0.48
C VAL A 598 16.56 5.89 1.18
N THR A 599 17.67 5.38 1.67
CA THR A 599 17.73 4.06 2.32
C THR A 599 17.24 4.19 3.74
N LEU A 600 16.29 3.34 4.13
CA LEU A 600 15.77 3.33 5.50
C LEU A 600 16.87 2.86 6.46
N ASP A 601 17.08 3.56 7.57
CA ASP A 601 18.03 3.18 8.61
C ASP A 601 17.48 1.99 9.42
N CYS A 602 17.58 0.80 8.84
CA CYS A 602 17.04 -0.45 9.37
C CYS A 602 18.10 -1.55 9.36
N ASP A 603 18.16 -2.36 10.42
CA ASP A 603 19.10 -3.49 10.55
C ASP A 603 18.46 -4.88 10.36
N MET A 604 17.20 -4.92 9.93
CA MET A 604 16.44 -6.17 9.87
C MET A 604 16.86 -7.07 8.69
N ASP A 605 17.34 -6.48 7.60
CA ASP A 605 17.98 -7.17 6.47
C ASP A 605 19.33 -7.78 6.88
N GLU A 606 20.14 -7.05 7.65
CA GLU A 606 21.38 -7.56 8.23
C GLU A 606 21.11 -8.76 9.15
N ILE A 607 20.11 -8.65 10.03
CA ILE A 607 19.68 -9.75 10.91
C ILE A 607 19.25 -10.98 10.10
N ALA A 608 18.47 -10.79 9.04
CA ALA A 608 18.04 -11.89 8.18
C ALA A 608 19.24 -12.56 7.49
N SER A 609 20.19 -11.78 6.98
CA SER A 609 21.42 -12.28 6.34
C SER A 609 22.27 -13.12 7.30
N GLU A 610 22.51 -12.63 8.52
CA GLU A 610 23.25 -13.37 9.54
C GLU A 610 22.53 -14.64 9.98
N PHE A 611 21.21 -14.63 10.05
CA PHE A 611 20.44 -15.84 10.30
C PHE A 611 20.61 -16.88 9.18
N ARG A 612 20.66 -16.48 7.90
CA ARG A 612 20.90 -17.41 6.79
C ARG A 612 22.27 -18.08 6.92
N LYS A 613 23.32 -17.31 7.22
CA LYS A 613 24.67 -17.85 7.48
C LYS A 613 24.66 -18.85 8.65
N PHE A 614 23.95 -18.51 9.73
CA PHE A 614 23.76 -19.40 10.87
C PHE A 614 23.01 -20.68 10.47
N ALA A 615 21.94 -20.57 9.67
CA ALA A 615 21.14 -21.69 9.22
C ALA A 615 21.94 -22.68 8.36
N ASP A 616 22.78 -22.14 7.46
CA ASP A 616 23.70 -22.93 6.62
C ASP A 616 24.76 -23.64 7.48
N ALA A 617 25.39 -22.91 8.40
CA ALA A 617 26.42 -23.47 9.30
C ALA A 617 25.89 -24.59 10.20
N ASN A 618 24.59 -24.55 10.52
CA ASN A 618 23.91 -25.54 11.35
C ASN A 618 23.03 -26.52 10.57
N SER A 619 23.13 -26.52 9.23
CA SER A 619 22.42 -27.45 8.33
C SER A 619 20.91 -27.53 8.60
N LEU A 620 20.25 -26.37 8.78
CA LEU A 620 18.81 -26.33 9.13
C LEU A 620 17.89 -26.72 7.96
N GLY A 621 18.40 -26.67 6.72
CA GLY A 621 17.80 -27.30 5.55
C GLY A 621 16.75 -26.48 4.78
N PHE A 622 16.79 -25.14 4.88
CA PHE A 622 15.90 -24.23 4.13
C PHE A 622 16.55 -22.86 3.91
#